data_AF-A0A6L8FHI8-F1
#
_entry.id   AF-A0A6L8FHI8-F1
#
_cell.length_a   1.000
_cell.length_b   1.000
_cell.length_c   1.000
_cell.angle_alpha   90.00
_cell.angle_beta   90.00
_cell.angle_gamma   90.00
#
_symmetry.space_group_name_H-M   'P 1'
#
loop_
_entity.id
_entity.type
_entity.pdbx_description
1 polymer ?
#
loop_
_entity_poly.entity_id
_entity_poly.type
_entity_poly.pdbx_seq_one_letter_code
_entity_poly.pdbx_strand_id
1 'polypeptide(L)'
;MVLKHRAGRFDRQYPAGEKQEVGCLHWGARNARGAGRNCTGGRPVGAYTFLSVFPGDGLMWIRKSDKDRQEGRHTPIPTQVVSNEEYIPMPQSEDQRRVERRIHELADRLAGRRKMSRRQYLGSAAGMAAAFLAMNEVFGRYFLVDWAEAAEAGTERESWPDFIFDAQLHHVKEGIVGPLGFRRLAGMFNLNPDLVGVRPGREDLQLENFTKEVFLDSETTMGIISGAPLGDDRYNILPVDMMVETRRTINELAGTQRMLSHGLAAPNVAGGLEEIERQAVELGVDGWKCYTGVPVNPWRMDDEEVAYPFYELALKLGITNISVHKGLPIVGTDPEYCRPWDIRKAALDWPDLNFIVYHSGFKNLVNELAAGATGIDDNGYLVWTSDIVKDRQETPGMTNVYMELGSVFGHTAITHPEICSHLLGQILKAFGSDHVIWGTDSIWWGSPQWQIEAFRRFEIPEALQEKHGYPALTREDKEMILGLNSASMYGIDVPAALEAIPGDRLSRMRAAYQESGPQPSNTQYGWVHEGPLAEDPEVPWSTPI
;
A
#
# COMPACT_ATOMS: atom_id res chain seq x y z
N MET A 1 17.77 -39.12 19.51
CA MET A 1 18.16 -39.94 18.33
C MET A 1 18.41 -38.96 17.19
N VAL A 2 19.69 -38.72 16.86
CA VAL A 2 20.10 -37.74 15.85
C VAL A 2 19.92 -38.35 14.46
N LEU A 3 19.12 -37.73 13.60
CA LEU A 3 19.01 -38.10 12.19
C LEU A 3 19.37 -36.91 11.30
N LYS A 4 20.35 -37.17 10.43
CA LYS A 4 21.02 -36.27 9.50
C LYS A 4 20.13 -36.04 8.27
N HIS A 5 19.88 -34.78 7.90
CA HIS A 5 19.46 -34.45 6.54
C HIS A 5 20.68 -34.26 5.64
N ARG A 6 20.76 -35.08 4.58
CA ARG A 6 21.65 -34.89 3.42
C ARG A 6 20.96 -33.91 2.47
N ALA A 7 21.51 -32.70 2.32
CA ALA A 7 21.25 -31.86 1.16
C ALA A 7 22.35 -32.12 0.11
N GLY A 8 21.93 -32.51 -1.10
CA GLY A 8 22.82 -32.71 -2.24
C GLY A 8 23.32 -31.36 -2.77
N ARG A 9 24.62 -31.28 -3.06
CA ARG A 9 25.24 -30.14 -3.74
C ARG A 9 24.87 -30.16 -5.21
N PHE A 10 24.30 -29.07 -5.72
CA PHE A 10 24.33 -28.73 -7.13
C PHE A 10 25.50 -27.76 -7.36
N ASP A 11 26.59 -28.28 -7.94
CA ASP A 11 27.65 -27.48 -8.55
C ASP A 11 27.23 -27.09 -9.97
N ARG A 12 27.11 -25.79 -10.26
CA ARG A 12 27.31 -25.25 -11.61
C ARG A 12 28.23 -24.03 -11.54
N GLN A 13 29.40 -24.21 -12.14
CA GLN A 13 30.50 -23.26 -12.27
C GLN A 13 30.12 -22.09 -13.19
N TYR A 14 30.37 -20.85 -12.75
CA TYR A 14 30.48 -19.69 -13.63
C TYR A 14 31.94 -19.53 -14.06
N PRO A 15 32.26 -19.32 -15.35
CA PRO A 15 33.63 -19.05 -15.77
C PRO A 15 34.05 -17.63 -15.39
N ALA A 16 35.24 -17.52 -14.79
CA ALA A 16 35.89 -16.28 -14.47
C ALA A 16 36.66 -15.73 -15.69
N GLY A 17 36.46 -14.44 -15.96
CA GLY A 17 37.52 -13.55 -16.47
C GLY A 17 37.48 -13.21 -17.95
N GLU A 18 36.98 -12.01 -18.27
CA GLU A 18 37.64 -11.12 -19.23
C GLU A 18 37.76 -9.72 -18.60
N LYS A 19 39.00 -9.21 -18.57
CA LYS A 19 39.36 -7.88 -18.08
C LYS A 19 39.07 -6.87 -19.18
N GLN A 20 38.41 -5.76 -18.86
CA GLN A 20 38.53 -4.52 -19.63
C GLN A 20 38.98 -3.37 -18.71
N GLU A 21 39.89 -2.56 -19.26
CA GLU A 21 40.76 -1.60 -18.61
C GLU A 21 40.00 -0.40 -18.03
N VAL A 22 40.33 -0.03 -16.79
CA VAL A 22 39.87 1.21 -16.15
C VAL A 22 40.99 2.25 -16.28
N GLY A 23 40.80 3.23 -17.16
CA GLY A 23 41.70 4.38 -17.29
C GLY A 23 41.47 5.39 -16.16
N CYS A 24 42.40 5.47 -15.21
CA CYS A 24 42.47 6.56 -14.24
C CYS A 24 42.99 7.84 -14.90
N LEU A 25 42.23 8.93 -14.84
CA LEU A 25 42.73 10.29 -15.11
C LEU A 25 42.77 11.10 -13.81
N HIS A 26 44.00 11.38 -13.38
CA HIS A 26 44.37 12.34 -12.33
C HIS A 26 43.99 13.77 -12.73
N TRP A 27 43.37 14.51 -11.81
CA TRP A 27 43.20 15.97 -11.92
C TRP A 27 44.42 16.69 -11.36
N GLY A 28 45.16 17.36 -12.24
CA GLY A 28 46.22 18.31 -11.89
C GLY A 28 45.72 19.75 -12.00
N ALA A 29 45.78 20.50 -10.91
CA ALA A 29 45.53 21.93 -10.90
C ALA A 29 46.73 22.71 -11.49
N ARG A 30 46.46 23.70 -12.36
CA ARG A 30 47.21 24.98 -12.46
C ARG A 30 46.62 25.96 -13.49
N ASN A 31 46.22 27.11 -12.96
CA ASN A 31 46.21 28.49 -13.48
C ASN A 31 46.68 28.79 -14.92
N ALA A 32 45.87 29.58 -15.64
CA ALA A 32 46.34 30.68 -16.48
C ALA A 32 45.27 31.78 -16.63
N ARG A 33 45.69 33.05 -16.47
CA ARG A 33 44.91 34.28 -16.64
C ARG A 33 45.08 34.84 -18.07
N GLY A 34 44.05 35.54 -18.58
CA GLY A 34 44.26 36.80 -19.31
C GLY A 34 43.61 36.98 -20.70
N ALA A 35 42.79 38.06 -20.80
CA ALA A 35 42.40 38.86 -21.99
C ALA A 35 41.63 38.15 -23.12
N GLY A 36 40.60 38.68 -23.79
CA GLY A 36 39.99 40.01 -23.87
C GLY A 36 39.52 40.25 -25.32
N ARG A 37 38.26 40.68 -25.51
CA ARG A 37 37.59 41.27 -26.71
C ARG A 37 36.55 40.42 -27.49
N ASN A 38 35.32 40.93 -27.40
CA ASN A 38 34.20 41.03 -28.35
C ASN A 38 34.25 40.26 -29.68
N CYS A 39 33.19 39.45 -29.93
CA CYS A 39 32.30 39.61 -31.09
C CYS A 39 31.04 38.73 -30.96
N THR A 40 29.90 39.42 -30.90
CA THR A 40 28.52 39.10 -31.34
C THR A 40 28.20 37.73 -31.96
N GLY A 41 27.10 37.13 -31.47
CA GLY A 41 26.11 36.45 -32.32
C GLY A 41 25.92 34.96 -32.08
N GLY A 42 24.81 34.61 -31.42
CA GLY A 42 24.28 33.23 -31.35
C GLY A 42 23.77 32.88 -29.96
N ARG A 43 22.43 32.87 -29.78
CA ARG A 43 21.80 32.24 -28.61
C ARG A 43 21.90 30.71 -28.78
N PRO A 44 22.44 29.95 -27.82
CA PRO A 44 22.06 28.57 -27.64
C PRO A 44 20.98 28.45 -26.57
N VAL A 45 20.02 27.60 -26.92
CA VAL A 45 18.92 27.02 -26.15
C VAL A 45 19.33 26.68 -24.71
N GLY A 46 18.37 26.87 -23.79
CA GLY A 46 18.49 26.80 -22.33
C GLY A 46 19.45 25.75 -21.78
N ALA A 47 20.45 26.23 -21.04
CA ALA A 47 21.16 25.43 -20.07
C ALA A 47 20.18 25.07 -18.94
N TYR A 48 19.97 23.78 -18.70
CA TYR A 48 19.37 23.29 -17.47
C TYR A 48 20.33 23.65 -16.33
N THR A 49 19.97 24.68 -15.57
CA THR A 49 20.64 24.97 -14.30
C THR A 49 20.23 23.86 -13.34
N PHE A 50 21.10 22.87 -13.14
CA PHE A 50 21.02 21.98 -11.99
C PHE A 50 21.15 22.87 -10.74
N LEU A 51 20.03 23.12 -10.07
CA LEU A 51 20.03 23.65 -8.71
C LEU A 51 20.66 22.57 -7.83
N SER A 52 21.94 22.78 -7.49
CA SER A 52 22.64 22.03 -6.46
C SER A 52 21.93 22.26 -5.12
N VAL A 53 21.17 21.27 -4.65
CA VAL A 53 20.70 21.20 -3.27
C VAL A 53 21.94 20.96 -2.40
N PHE A 54 22.35 21.97 -1.64
CA PHE A 54 23.42 21.81 -0.66
C PHE A 54 22.90 20.99 0.54
N PRO A 55 23.67 20.02 1.06
CA PRO A 55 23.30 19.20 2.20
C PRO A 55 23.51 20.03 3.48
N GLY A 56 22.42 20.49 4.08
CA GLY A 56 22.48 21.37 5.25
C GLY A 56 21.37 21.11 6.27
N ASP A 57 20.12 20.95 5.84
CA ASP A 57 18.99 20.85 6.77
C ASP A 57 17.97 19.78 6.32
N GLY A 58 17.92 18.66 7.04
CA GLY A 58 16.66 18.24 7.67
C GLY A 58 15.72 17.21 7.03
N LEU A 59 16.05 16.47 5.97
CA LEU A 59 15.24 15.30 5.57
C LEU A 59 15.62 14.07 6.42
N MET A 60 15.25 14.06 7.70
CA MET A 60 15.43 12.87 8.55
C MET A 60 14.23 11.94 8.35
N TRP A 61 14.46 10.75 7.80
CA TRP A 61 13.45 9.69 7.73
C TRP A 61 13.90 8.53 8.61
N ILE A 62 12.96 7.98 9.36
CA ILE A 62 13.18 6.86 10.27
C ILE A 62 12.17 5.76 9.96
N ARG A 63 12.56 4.50 10.16
CA ARG A 63 11.60 3.39 10.12
C ARG A 63 10.58 3.59 11.22
N LYS A 64 9.31 3.43 10.89
CA LYS A 64 8.25 3.61 11.89
C LYS A 64 8.41 2.64 13.07
N SER A 65 8.78 1.39 12.80
CA SER A 65 9.07 0.40 13.84
C SER A 65 10.24 0.77 14.77
N ASP A 66 11.28 1.43 14.24
CA ASP A 66 12.40 1.91 15.04
C ASP A 66 11.99 3.11 15.89
N LYS A 67 11.26 4.08 15.32
CA LYS A 67 10.70 5.22 16.05
C LYS A 67 9.80 4.78 17.20
N ASP A 68 8.89 3.84 16.94
CA ASP A 68 7.97 3.32 17.95
C ASP A 68 8.71 2.62 19.09
N ARG A 69 9.76 1.86 18.76
CA ARG A 69 10.62 1.19 19.76
C ARG A 69 11.41 2.19 20.61
N GLN A 70 11.89 3.28 20.00
CA GLN A 70 12.63 4.34 20.70
C GLN A 70 11.71 5.16 21.62
N GLU A 71 10.51 5.51 21.15
CA GLU A 71 9.57 6.36 21.89
C GLU A 71 8.66 5.58 22.84
N GLY A 72 8.47 4.28 22.61
CA GLY A 72 7.52 3.43 23.33
C GLY A 72 6.05 3.79 23.05
N ARG A 73 5.77 4.48 21.94
CA ARG A 73 4.46 5.07 21.60
C ARG A 73 3.68 4.23 20.59
N HIS A 74 3.53 2.95 20.88
CA HIS A 74 2.70 2.05 20.07
C HIS A 74 1.21 2.41 20.21
N THR A 75 0.61 2.91 19.13
CA THR A 75 -0.83 3.22 19.06
C THR A 75 -1.60 2.13 18.31
N PRO A 76 -2.88 1.89 18.63
CA PRO A 76 -3.69 0.85 17.97
C PRO A 76 -3.99 1.17 16.50
N ILE A 77 -4.00 2.46 16.14
CA ILE A 77 -4.09 2.96 14.77
C ILE A 77 -2.84 3.79 14.46
N PRO A 78 -2.39 3.87 13.20
CA PRO A 78 -1.31 4.79 12.84
C PRO A 78 -1.74 6.25 13.06
N THR A 79 -0.83 7.05 13.61
CA THR A 79 -1.00 8.49 13.83
C THR A 79 -0.12 9.31 12.91
N GLN A 80 0.48 8.69 11.89
CA GLN A 80 1.31 9.32 10.88
C GLN A 80 1.22 8.47 9.62
N VAL A 81 1.26 9.09 8.44
CA VAL A 81 1.28 8.34 7.18
C VAL A 81 2.61 7.61 7.07
N VAL A 82 2.56 6.32 6.76
CA VAL A 82 3.74 5.46 6.67
C VAL A 82 4.01 5.12 5.22
N SER A 83 5.09 5.67 4.67
CA SER A 83 5.50 5.38 3.31
C SER A 83 5.95 3.93 3.16
N ASN A 84 5.30 3.23 2.24
CA ASN A 84 5.71 1.95 1.68
C ASN A 84 6.78 2.07 0.58
N GLU A 85 7.39 3.26 0.42
CA GLU A 85 8.29 3.67 -0.67
C GLU A 85 7.66 4.02 -2.01
N GLU A 86 6.34 4.00 -2.11
CA GLU A 86 5.63 4.51 -3.29
C GLU A 86 5.60 6.04 -3.30
N TYR A 87 5.58 6.66 -2.13
CA TYR A 87 5.55 8.11 -1.98
C TYR A 87 6.50 8.59 -0.88
N ILE A 88 6.84 9.86 -0.88
CA ILE A 88 7.74 10.45 0.11
C ILE A 88 7.05 10.45 1.49
N PRO A 89 7.71 9.95 2.57
CA PRO A 89 7.16 10.05 3.92
C PRO A 89 6.87 11.50 4.28
N MET A 90 5.64 11.76 4.72
CA MET A 90 5.21 13.10 5.08
C MET A 90 5.32 13.30 6.60
N PRO A 91 5.56 14.54 7.06
CA PRO A 91 5.50 14.88 8.47
C PRO A 91 4.12 14.57 9.06
N GLN A 92 4.12 14.22 10.34
CA GLN A 92 2.91 14.12 11.13
C GLN A 92 2.22 15.50 11.19
N SER A 93 0.94 15.58 10.83
CA SER A 93 0.18 16.83 10.90
C SER A 93 -0.10 17.25 12.36
N GLU A 94 -0.52 18.49 12.58
CA GLU A 94 -0.92 18.94 13.92
C GLU A 94 -2.10 18.13 14.47
N ASP A 95 -3.11 17.87 13.64
CA ASP A 95 -4.27 17.07 14.03
C ASP A 95 -3.89 15.61 14.33
N GLN A 96 -3.00 15.02 13.54
CA GLN A 96 -2.42 13.72 13.84
C GLN A 96 -1.68 13.68 15.20
N ARG A 97 -0.90 14.72 15.52
CA ARG A 97 -0.27 14.86 16.85
C ARG A 97 -1.30 15.02 17.96
N ARG A 98 -2.40 15.73 17.71
CA ARG A 98 -3.51 15.88 18.66
C ARG A 98 -4.19 14.53 18.91
N VAL A 99 -4.43 13.73 17.86
CA VAL A 99 -4.95 12.36 17.99
C VAL A 99 -4.01 11.50 18.82
N GLU A 100 -2.73 11.43 18.48
CA GLU A 100 -1.74 10.61 19.22
C GLU A 100 -1.71 10.95 20.71
N ARG A 101 -1.64 12.25 21.03
CA ARG A 101 -1.67 12.73 22.42
C ARG A 101 -2.95 12.27 23.12
N ARG A 102 -4.08 12.39 22.43
CA ARG A 102 -5.38 12.04 22.98
C ARG A 102 -5.55 10.55 23.22
N ILE A 103 -5.04 9.70 22.34
CA ILE A 103 -4.99 8.24 22.54
C ILE A 103 -4.26 7.92 23.85
N HIS A 104 -3.12 8.56 24.07
CA HIS A 104 -2.31 8.34 25.26
C HIS A 104 -2.97 8.84 26.55
N GLU A 105 -3.61 10.02 26.53
CA GLU A 105 -4.42 10.52 27.65
C GLU A 105 -5.55 9.57 28.03
N LEU A 106 -6.28 9.04 27.03
CA LEU A 106 -7.34 8.06 27.25
C LEU A 106 -6.78 6.77 27.83
N ALA A 107 -5.67 6.26 27.31
CA ALA A 107 -5.02 5.07 27.82
C ALA A 107 -4.57 5.23 29.27
N ASP A 108 -3.96 6.37 29.63
CA ASP A 108 -3.54 6.66 31.01
C ASP A 108 -4.73 6.70 31.97
N ARG A 109 -5.87 7.24 31.51
CA ARG A 109 -7.10 7.32 32.31
C ARG A 109 -7.82 5.98 32.46
N LEU A 110 -7.83 5.15 31.41
CA LEU A 110 -8.72 3.99 31.29
C LEU A 110 -8.04 2.65 31.56
N ALA A 111 -6.72 2.52 31.33
CA ALA A 111 -6.00 1.26 31.54
C ALA A 111 -6.14 0.75 32.99
N GLY A 112 -5.98 1.65 33.98
CA GLY A 112 -6.13 1.31 35.40
C GLY A 112 -7.55 0.85 35.76
N ARG A 113 -8.59 1.44 35.13
CA ARG A 113 -9.99 1.01 35.33
C ARG A 113 -10.22 -0.42 34.84
N ARG A 114 -9.52 -0.81 33.78
CA ARG A 114 -9.55 -2.17 33.20
C ARG A 114 -8.56 -3.14 33.85
N LYS A 115 -7.80 -2.71 34.87
CA LYS A 115 -6.73 -3.51 35.50
C LYS A 115 -5.67 -3.99 34.48
N MET A 116 -5.41 -3.17 33.47
CA MET A 116 -4.43 -3.43 32.43
C MET A 116 -3.24 -2.47 32.57
N SER A 117 -2.06 -2.90 32.15
CA SER A 117 -1.00 -1.94 31.82
C SER A 117 -1.41 -1.10 30.61
N ARG A 118 -0.82 0.09 30.44
CA ARG A 118 -1.04 0.94 29.27
C ARG A 118 -0.82 0.18 27.95
N ARG A 119 0.25 -0.64 27.87
CA ARG A 119 0.56 -1.45 26.69
C ARG A 119 -0.52 -2.50 26.41
N GLN A 120 -0.99 -3.21 27.44
CA GLN A 120 -2.08 -4.19 27.29
C GLN A 120 -3.38 -3.51 26.86
N TYR A 121 -3.69 -2.33 27.42
CA TYR A 121 -4.87 -1.58 27.05
C TYR A 121 -4.83 -1.15 25.57
N LEU A 122 -3.71 -0.56 25.12
CA LEU A 122 -3.53 -0.17 23.72
C LEU A 122 -3.47 -1.37 22.76
N GLY A 123 -3.12 -2.56 23.24
CA GLY A 123 -3.18 -3.81 22.47
C GLY A 123 -4.57 -4.49 22.47
N SER A 124 -5.59 -3.88 23.06
CA SER A 124 -6.93 -4.47 23.21
C SER A 124 -7.98 -3.78 22.35
N ALA A 125 -9.16 -4.41 22.20
CA ALA A 125 -10.33 -3.81 21.55
C ALA A 125 -10.75 -2.49 22.22
N ALA A 126 -10.61 -2.37 23.54
CA ALA A 126 -10.89 -1.13 24.26
C ALA A 126 -9.89 -0.01 23.90
N GLY A 127 -8.62 -0.36 23.68
CA GLY A 127 -7.61 0.58 23.17
C GLY A 127 -7.92 1.05 21.76
N MET A 128 -8.35 0.13 20.89
CA MET A 128 -8.82 0.45 19.54
C MET A 128 -10.01 1.43 19.57
N ALA A 129 -11.02 1.18 20.41
CA ALA A 129 -12.14 2.09 20.61
C ALA A 129 -11.69 3.47 21.12
N ALA A 130 -10.75 3.52 22.08
CA ALA A 130 -10.17 4.78 22.54
C ALA A 130 -9.48 5.56 21.41
N ALA A 131 -8.87 4.86 20.45
CA ALA A 131 -8.27 5.49 19.28
C ALA A 131 -9.29 6.14 18.36
N PHE A 132 -10.42 5.48 18.08
CA PHE A 132 -11.49 6.08 17.29
C PHE A 132 -12.24 7.20 18.03
N LEU A 133 -12.32 7.16 19.36
CA LEU A 133 -12.80 8.30 20.14
C LEU A 133 -11.89 9.52 19.95
N ALA A 134 -10.57 9.32 20.01
CA ALA A 134 -9.59 10.38 19.77
C ALA A 134 -9.70 10.95 18.35
N MET A 135 -9.87 10.10 17.33
CA MET A 135 -10.12 10.52 15.94
C MET A 135 -11.37 11.39 15.86
N ASN A 136 -12.47 10.95 16.47
CA ASN A 136 -13.73 11.68 16.45
C ASN A 136 -13.66 13.04 17.16
N GLU A 137 -12.92 13.13 18.26
CA GLU A 137 -12.71 14.39 19.00
C GLU A 137 -11.89 15.41 18.19
N VAL A 138 -10.98 14.96 17.33
CA VAL A 138 -10.09 15.84 16.56
C VAL A 138 -10.69 16.20 15.20
N PHE A 139 -11.14 15.21 14.43
CA PHE A 139 -11.58 15.39 13.05
C PHE A 139 -13.10 15.60 12.92
N GLY A 140 -13.89 15.23 13.94
CA GLY A 140 -15.35 15.16 13.87
C GLY A 140 -15.84 13.72 13.79
N ARG A 141 -17.16 13.52 13.89
CA ARG A 141 -17.75 12.18 14.01
C ARG A 141 -17.77 11.47 12.64
N TYR A 142 -16.74 10.65 12.39
CA TYR A 142 -16.61 9.79 11.20
C TYR A 142 -16.59 8.30 11.54
N PHE A 143 -16.38 7.94 12.81
CA PHE A 143 -16.27 6.56 13.24
C PHE A 143 -17.34 6.23 14.29
N LEU A 144 -18.07 5.15 14.10
CA LEU A 144 -18.97 4.59 15.11
C LEU A 144 -18.19 4.06 16.30
N VAL A 145 -18.27 4.77 17.41
CA VAL A 145 -17.68 4.36 18.68
C VAL A 145 -18.40 5.04 19.84
N ASP A 146 -18.66 4.27 20.90
CA ASP A 146 -19.15 4.78 22.17
C ASP A 146 -18.04 4.84 23.24
N TRP A 147 -18.21 5.73 24.22
CA TRP A 147 -17.29 5.83 25.35
C TRP A 147 -17.19 4.51 26.13
N ALA A 148 -18.30 3.78 26.29
CA ALA A 148 -18.36 2.53 27.01
C ALA A 148 -17.39 1.50 26.41
N GLU A 149 -17.33 1.35 25.08
CA GLU A 149 -16.40 0.44 24.40
C GLU A 149 -14.95 0.61 24.86
N ALA A 150 -14.52 1.87 25.05
CA ALA A 150 -13.17 2.17 25.50
C ALA A 150 -12.96 1.93 27.00
N ALA A 151 -14.01 1.93 27.82
CA ALA A 151 -13.88 2.11 29.26
C ALA A 151 -14.54 1.06 30.15
N GLU A 152 -15.59 0.39 29.68
CA GLU A 152 -16.38 -0.61 30.41
C GLU A 152 -16.18 -2.03 29.86
N ALA A 153 -15.84 -3.00 30.71
CA ALA A 153 -15.64 -4.37 30.26
C ALA A 153 -16.94 -5.03 29.83
N GLY A 154 -16.92 -5.80 28.74
CA GLY A 154 -18.09 -6.49 28.20
C GLY A 154 -18.97 -5.62 27.32
N THR A 155 -18.55 -4.39 27.02
CA THR A 155 -19.21 -3.50 26.05
C THR A 155 -18.42 -3.40 24.75
N GLU A 156 -17.44 -4.28 24.54
CA GLU A 156 -16.76 -4.41 23.26
C GLU A 156 -17.79 -4.74 22.18
N ARG A 157 -17.67 -4.07 21.03
CA ARG A 157 -18.55 -4.33 19.90
C ARG A 157 -18.41 -5.77 19.46
N GLU A 158 -19.55 -6.43 19.22
CA GLU A 158 -19.57 -7.80 18.70
C GLU A 158 -18.79 -7.86 17.37
N SER A 159 -17.88 -8.83 17.23
CA SER A 159 -17.13 -9.01 15.99
C SER A 159 -18.10 -9.38 14.87
N TRP A 160 -17.98 -8.73 13.72
CA TRP A 160 -18.81 -9.07 12.59
C TRP A 160 -18.28 -10.38 11.98
N PRO A 161 -19.14 -11.37 11.70
CA PRO A 161 -18.75 -12.62 11.05
C PRO A 161 -18.51 -12.38 9.54
N ASP A 162 -17.64 -11.43 9.20
CA ASP A 162 -17.37 -11.07 7.82
C ASP A 162 -16.33 -12.03 7.24
N PHE A 163 -16.59 -12.48 6.02
CA PHE A 163 -15.55 -13.09 5.20
C PHE A 163 -14.63 -11.97 4.68
N ILE A 164 -13.46 -11.77 5.30
CA ILE A 164 -12.51 -10.72 4.92
C ILE A 164 -11.52 -11.28 3.90
N PHE A 165 -11.51 -10.69 2.70
CA PHE A 165 -10.61 -11.06 1.62
C PHE A 165 -9.79 -9.84 1.18
N ASP A 166 -8.54 -9.80 1.62
CA ASP A 166 -7.58 -8.73 1.31
C ASP A 166 -6.93 -8.95 -0.06
N ALA A 167 -7.30 -8.15 -1.05
CA ALA A 167 -6.82 -8.29 -2.42
C ALA A 167 -5.42 -7.72 -2.67
N GLN A 168 -4.81 -7.02 -1.69
CA GLN A 168 -3.51 -6.39 -1.86
C GLN A 168 -2.65 -6.56 -0.60
N LEU A 169 -1.87 -7.64 -0.59
CA LEU A 169 -0.89 -7.93 0.45
C LEU A 169 0.54 -7.99 -0.11
N HIS A 170 1.51 -7.69 0.74
CA HIS A 170 2.93 -7.61 0.42
C HIS A 170 3.81 -8.11 1.57
N HIS A 171 4.91 -8.76 1.21
CA HIS A 171 6.07 -9.00 2.08
C HIS A 171 7.35 -9.01 1.22
N VAL A 172 8.52 -9.16 1.84
CA VAL A 172 9.81 -9.19 1.12
C VAL A 172 10.44 -10.59 1.14
N LYS A 173 11.28 -10.93 0.15
CA LYS A 173 12.09 -12.16 0.17
C LYS A 173 13.10 -12.15 1.32
N GLU A 174 13.54 -13.34 1.73
CA GLU A 174 14.55 -13.51 2.78
C GLU A 174 15.83 -12.69 2.51
N GLY A 175 16.39 -12.12 3.58
CA GLY A 175 17.61 -11.31 3.51
C GLY A 175 17.40 -9.86 3.08
N ILE A 176 16.21 -9.49 2.57
CA ILE A 176 15.79 -8.09 2.50
C ILE A 176 15.33 -7.65 3.88
N VAL A 177 15.70 -6.44 4.23
CA VAL A 177 15.31 -5.81 5.49
C VAL A 177 14.92 -4.38 5.22
N GLY A 178 13.62 -4.10 5.28
CA GLY A 178 13.04 -2.82 4.91
C GLY A 178 12.68 -2.75 3.43
N PRO A 179 11.80 -1.81 3.04
CA PRO A 179 11.51 -1.58 1.64
C PRO A 179 12.78 -1.09 0.90
N LEU A 180 12.83 -1.32 -0.42
CA LEU A 180 14.08 -1.42 -1.20
C LEU A 180 14.32 -0.31 -2.24
N GLY A 181 13.28 0.32 -2.77
CA GLY A 181 13.37 1.35 -3.80
C GLY A 181 14.16 2.58 -3.35
N PHE A 182 13.93 3.06 -2.13
CA PHE A 182 14.56 4.31 -1.67
C PHE A 182 16.02 4.17 -1.24
N ARG A 183 16.52 2.97 -0.90
CA ARG A 183 17.95 2.79 -0.61
C ARG A 183 18.83 3.15 -1.80
N ARG A 184 18.32 2.95 -3.02
CA ARG A 184 19.04 3.29 -4.26
C ARG A 184 19.02 4.80 -4.52
N LEU A 185 17.89 5.48 -4.29
CA LEU A 185 17.79 6.94 -4.42
C LEU A 185 18.51 7.69 -3.28
N ALA A 186 18.27 7.33 -2.03
CA ALA A 186 18.83 8.00 -0.87
C ALA A 186 20.37 7.87 -0.79
N GLY A 187 20.92 6.73 -1.20
CA GLY A 187 22.37 6.55 -1.32
C GLY A 187 23.00 7.26 -2.53
N MET A 188 22.26 7.42 -3.62
CA MET A 188 22.74 8.11 -4.84
C MET A 188 22.63 9.64 -4.73
N PHE A 189 21.65 10.14 -3.98
CA PHE A 189 21.37 11.56 -3.79
C PHE A 189 21.76 12.10 -2.40
N ASN A 190 22.39 11.27 -1.55
CA ASN A 190 22.84 11.63 -0.20
C ASN A 190 21.73 12.26 0.69
N LEU A 191 20.49 11.81 0.50
CA LEU A 191 19.29 12.38 1.15
C LEU A 191 19.19 12.01 2.63
N ASN A 192 19.86 10.94 3.07
CA ASN A 192 19.96 10.55 4.47
C ASN A 192 21.29 9.81 4.74
N PRO A 193 22.30 10.50 5.33
CA PRO A 193 23.61 9.91 5.63
C PRO A 193 23.55 8.75 6.63
N ASP A 194 22.55 8.72 7.51
CA ASP A 194 22.40 7.70 8.56
C ASP A 194 21.94 6.35 8.01
N LEU A 195 21.50 6.29 6.74
CA LEU A 195 21.15 5.06 6.04
C LEU A 195 22.38 4.35 5.42
N VAL A 196 23.54 5.02 5.36
CA VAL A 196 24.77 4.48 4.78
C VAL A 196 25.47 3.59 5.81
N GLY A 197 25.41 2.27 5.60
CA GLY A 197 26.15 1.30 6.42
C GLY A 197 25.37 0.68 7.58
N VAL A 198 24.06 0.95 7.71
CA VAL A 198 23.19 0.23 8.65
C VAL A 198 23.08 -1.23 8.21
N ARG A 199 23.64 -2.13 9.04
CA ARG A 199 23.48 -3.57 8.85
C ARG A 199 22.07 -3.97 9.31
N PRO A 200 21.28 -4.56 8.42
CA PRO A 200 19.89 -4.78 8.70
C PRO A 200 19.62 -5.85 9.78
N GLY A 201 18.64 -5.60 10.66
CA GLY A 201 18.08 -6.57 11.61
C GLY A 201 17.10 -7.56 10.96
N ARG A 202 16.94 -8.74 11.56
CA ARG A 202 16.09 -9.83 11.06
C ARG A 202 14.60 -9.60 11.38
N GLU A 203 13.72 -10.22 10.58
CA GLU A 203 12.33 -10.65 10.92
C GLU A 203 11.14 -9.68 10.73
N ASP A 204 11.29 -8.38 10.44
CA ASP A 204 10.10 -7.49 10.41
C ASP A 204 9.21 -7.61 9.15
N LEU A 205 9.76 -7.99 7.99
CA LEU A 205 9.04 -7.94 6.69
C LEU A 205 8.94 -9.28 5.96
N GLN A 206 9.40 -10.35 6.59
CA GLN A 206 9.51 -11.68 5.98
C GLN A 206 8.26 -12.52 6.28
N LEU A 207 8.18 -13.71 5.68
CA LEU A 207 6.99 -14.56 5.67
C LEU A 207 6.44 -14.87 7.07
N GLU A 208 7.30 -15.04 8.08
CA GLU A 208 6.87 -15.33 9.46
C GLU A 208 6.10 -14.17 10.07
N ASN A 209 6.64 -12.95 9.98
CA ASN A 209 5.95 -11.76 10.52
C ASN A 209 4.71 -11.43 9.69
N PHE A 210 4.81 -11.55 8.35
CA PHE A 210 3.65 -11.46 7.47
C PHE A 210 2.51 -12.39 7.91
N THR A 211 2.82 -13.67 8.19
CA THR A 211 1.83 -14.66 8.64
C THR A 211 1.22 -14.24 9.97
N LYS A 212 2.02 -13.75 10.92
CA LYS A 212 1.53 -13.27 12.21
C LYS A 212 0.62 -12.05 12.04
N GLU A 213 1.09 -11.01 11.38
CA GLU A 213 0.36 -9.75 11.19
C GLU A 213 -0.98 -9.97 10.47
N VAL A 214 -0.98 -10.77 9.39
CA VAL A 214 -2.16 -11.00 8.54
C VAL A 214 -3.11 -12.05 9.11
N PHE A 215 -2.62 -13.14 9.73
CA PHE A 215 -3.52 -14.25 10.10
C PHE A 215 -3.66 -14.46 11.60
N LEU A 216 -2.79 -13.89 12.45
CA LEU A 216 -2.89 -14.02 13.90
C LEU A 216 -3.32 -12.70 14.57
N ASP A 217 -2.81 -11.57 14.08
CA ASP A 217 -3.11 -10.23 14.61
C ASP A 217 -4.29 -9.55 13.93
N SER A 218 -4.89 -10.17 12.91
CA SER A 218 -6.08 -9.65 12.26
C SER A 218 -7.17 -10.70 12.08
N GLU A 219 -8.32 -10.24 11.58
CA GLU A 219 -9.47 -11.02 11.18
C GLU A 219 -9.47 -11.41 9.69
N THR A 220 -8.36 -11.20 8.98
CA THR A 220 -8.26 -11.55 7.55
C THR A 220 -8.50 -13.05 7.33
N THR A 221 -9.53 -13.36 6.55
CA THR A 221 -9.90 -14.74 6.21
C THR A 221 -9.02 -15.24 5.07
N MET A 222 -8.93 -14.48 3.98
CA MET A 222 -8.11 -14.81 2.82
C MET A 222 -7.34 -13.58 2.34
N GLY A 223 -6.26 -13.81 1.60
CA GLY A 223 -5.48 -12.74 1.00
C GLY A 223 -4.94 -13.07 -0.39
N ILE A 224 -4.48 -12.04 -1.11
CA ILE A 224 -3.72 -12.20 -2.35
C ILE A 224 -2.33 -11.58 -2.17
N ILE A 225 -1.29 -12.40 -2.27
CA ILE A 225 0.08 -11.89 -2.29
C ILE A 225 0.38 -11.26 -3.65
N SER A 226 0.84 -10.02 -3.61
CA SER A 226 1.10 -9.17 -4.76
C SER A 226 2.54 -8.64 -4.76
N GLY A 227 3.02 -8.27 -5.94
CA GLY A 227 4.35 -7.71 -6.16
C GLY A 227 4.35 -6.63 -7.24
N ALA A 228 5.52 -6.07 -7.53
CA ALA A 228 5.68 -5.07 -8.57
C ALA A 228 6.66 -5.57 -9.65
N PRO A 229 6.32 -5.46 -10.96
CA PRO A 229 7.24 -5.73 -12.07
C PRO A 229 8.20 -4.55 -12.22
N LEU A 230 9.24 -4.48 -11.40
CA LEU A 230 10.25 -3.40 -11.45
C LEU A 230 11.46 -3.77 -12.32
N GLY A 231 11.32 -4.78 -13.19
CA GLY A 231 12.35 -5.25 -14.12
C GLY A 231 12.76 -6.69 -13.83
N ASP A 232 14.07 -6.97 -13.92
CA ASP A 232 14.67 -8.28 -13.67
C ASP A 232 14.37 -8.78 -12.24
N ASP A 233 14.09 -10.08 -12.08
CA ASP A 233 13.75 -10.74 -10.80
C ASP A 233 14.73 -10.48 -9.66
N ARG A 234 15.99 -10.15 -9.98
CA ARG A 234 16.97 -9.71 -8.97
C ARG A 234 16.54 -8.44 -8.24
N TYR A 235 15.83 -7.55 -8.93
CA TYR A 235 15.34 -6.26 -8.45
C TYR A 235 13.89 -6.31 -7.94
N ASN A 236 13.13 -7.36 -8.28
CA ASN A 236 11.80 -7.57 -7.71
C ASN A 236 11.92 -7.85 -6.20
N ILE A 237 11.16 -7.06 -5.41
CA ILE A 237 11.09 -7.17 -3.94
C ILE A 237 10.61 -8.57 -3.54
N LEU A 238 9.65 -9.10 -4.32
CA LEU A 238 9.14 -10.45 -4.24
C LEU A 238 8.85 -10.96 -5.67
N PRO A 239 9.74 -11.77 -6.27
CA PRO A 239 9.53 -12.37 -7.59
C PRO A 239 8.31 -13.30 -7.61
N VAL A 240 7.73 -13.52 -8.80
CA VAL A 240 6.49 -14.32 -8.96
C VAL A 240 6.59 -15.74 -8.40
N ASP A 241 7.70 -16.45 -8.65
CA ASP A 241 7.93 -17.79 -8.10
C ASP A 241 7.88 -17.80 -6.56
N MET A 242 8.38 -16.74 -5.93
CA MET A 242 8.33 -16.59 -4.47
C MET A 242 6.94 -16.21 -3.97
N MET A 243 6.17 -15.40 -4.72
CA MET A 243 4.77 -15.13 -4.39
C MET A 243 3.94 -16.42 -4.42
N VAL A 244 4.13 -17.24 -5.45
CA VAL A 244 3.45 -18.54 -5.57
C VAL A 244 3.90 -19.50 -4.47
N GLU A 245 5.17 -19.47 -4.06
CA GLU A 245 5.67 -20.22 -2.92
C GLU A 245 5.07 -19.74 -1.59
N THR A 246 4.87 -18.43 -1.40
CA THR A 246 4.16 -17.87 -0.25
C THR A 246 2.72 -18.37 -0.20
N ARG A 247 2.00 -18.30 -1.33
CA ARG A 247 0.65 -18.86 -1.47
C ARG A 247 0.62 -20.33 -1.05
N ARG A 248 1.53 -21.14 -1.60
CA ARG A 248 1.63 -22.57 -1.31
C ARG A 248 1.90 -22.81 0.17
N THR A 249 2.88 -22.12 0.75
CA THR A 249 3.28 -22.28 2.16
C THR A 249 2.15 -21.96 3.12
N ILE A 250 1.43 -20.85 2.90
CA ILE A 250 0.30 -20.46 3.74
C ILE A 250 -0.84 -21.48 3.64
N ASN A 251 -1.19 -21.93 2.43
CA ASN A 251 -2.25 -22.91 2.22
C ASN A 251 -1.89 -24.28 2.79
N GLU A 252 -0.64 -24.74 2.65
CA GLU A 252 -0.14 -25.98 3.26
C GLU A 252 -0.10 -25.90 4.79
N LEU A 253 0.29 -24.75 5.34
CA LEU A 253 0.28 -24.49 6.77
C LEU A 253 -1.14 -24.58 7.32
N ALA A 254 -2.10 -23.92 6.67
CA ALA A 254 -3.50 -23.89 7.08
C ALA A 254 -4.19 -25.26 6.92
N GLY A 255 -3.94 -25.95 5.81
CA GLY A 255 -4.70 -27.11 5.36
C GLY A 255 -6.00 -26.76 4.60
N THR A 256 -6.16 -25.48 4.23
CA THR A 256 -7.29 -24.87 3.52
C THR A 256 -6.75 -23.80 2.58
N GLN A 257 -7.56 -23.29 1.64
CA GLN A 257 -7.17 -22.15 0.82
C GLN A 257 -7.33 -20.86 1.64
N ARG A 258 -6.20 -20.21 1.95
CA ARG A 258 -6.11 -18.94 2.70
C ARG A 258 -5.41 -17.84 1.91
N MET A 259 -4.71 -18.20 0.83
CA MET A 259 -3.92 -17.30 0.02
C MET A 259 -4.10 -17.62 -1.47
N LEU A 260 -4.16 -16.57 -2.28
CA LEU A 260 -3.95 -16.56 -3.74
C LEU A 260 -2.67 -15.78 -4.08
N SER A 261 -2.21 -15.84 -5.32
CA SER A 261 -1.03 -15.11 -5.80
C SER A 261 -1.30 -14.47 -7.14
N HIS A 262 -0.90 -13.21 -7.28
CA HIS A 262 -0.80 -12.60 -8.61
C HIS A 262 0.42 -13.09 -9.38
N GLY A 263 0.31 -13.04 -10.71
CA GLY A 263 1.42 -12.96 -11.64
C GLY A 263 1.76 -11.50 -11.96
N LEU A 264 2.96 -11.27 -12.45
CA LEU A 264 3.44 -9.95 -12.85
C LEU A 264 3.37 -9.82 -14.38
N ALA A 265 2.48 -8.94 -14.86
CA ALA A 265 2.31 -8.68 -16.28
C ALA A 265 3.08 -7.43 -16.70
N ALA A 266 4.03 -7.61 -17.62
CA ALA A 266 4.85 -6.56 -18.22
C ALA A 266 4.90 -6.75 -19.75
N PRO A 267 3.80 -6.50 -20.48
CA PRO A 267 3.77 -6.73 -21.94
C PRO A 267 4.71 -5.81 -22.73
N ASN A 268 5.16 -4.72 -22.12
CA ASN A 268 6.08 -3.72 -22.68
C ASN A 268 7.56 -4.15 -22.67
N VAL A 269 7.89 -5.31 -22.10
CA VAL A 269 9.28 -5.82 -22.08
C VAL A 269 9.47 -6.96 -23.07
N ALA A 270 10.68 -7.07 -23.64
CA ALA A 270 11.01 -8.18 -24.53
C ALA A 270 10.91 -9.52 -23.77
N GLY A 271 10.18 -10.47 -24.34
CA GLY A 271 9.89 -11.74 -23.67
C GLY A 271 8.72 -11.68 -22.66
N GLY A 272 8.04 -10.54 -22.53
CA GLY A 272 7.02 -10.31 -21.51
C GLY A 272 5.78 -11.20 -21.67
N LEU A 273 5.35 -11.47 -22.91
CA LEU A 273 4.19 -12.34 -23.18
C LEU A 273 4.52 -13.81 -22.90
N GLU A 274 5.72 -14.26 -23.26
CA GLU A 274 6.21 -15.61 -22.94
C GLU A 274 6.32 -15.82 -21.43
N GLU A 275 6.75 -14.78 -20.71
CA GLU A 275 6.82 -14.79 -19.26
C GLU A 275 5.42 -14.84 -18.60
N ILE A 276 4.45 -14.09 -19.13
CA ILE A 276 3.04 -14.17 -18.71
C ILE A 276 2.50 -15.59 -18.94
N GLU A 277 2.75 -16.19 -20.11
CA GLU A 277 2.32 -17.56 -20.41
C GLU A 277 2.98 -18.57 -19.45
N ARG A 278 4.28 -18.43 -19.15
CA ARG A 278 5.00 -19.28 -18.18
C ARG A 278 4.35 -19.20 -16.79
N GLN A 279 4.10 -17.99 -16.29
CA GLN A 279 3.51 -17.80 -14.96
C GLN A 279 2.12 -18.44 -14.86
N ALA A 280 1.31 -18.34 -15.90
CA ALA A 280 -0.01 -18.99 -15.92
C ALA A 280 0.09 -20.51 -16.01
N VAL A 281 0.88 -21.05 -16.94
CA VAL A 281 0.91 -22.49 -17.25
C VAL A 281 1.74 -23.28 -16.23
N GLU A 282 2.88 -22.76 -15.82
CA GLU A 282 3.81 -23.47 -14.93
C GLU A 282 3.56 -23.18 -13.45
N LEU A 283 3.18 -21.94 -13.10
CA LEU A 283 3.00 -21.53 -11.71
C LEU A 283 1.52 -21.47 -11.28
N GLY A 284 0.59 -21.39 -12.23
CA GLY A 284 -0.84 -21.32 -11.96
C GLY A 284 -1.21 -20.10 -11.11
N VAL A 285 -0.82 -18.90 -11.55
CA VAL A 285 -1.19 -17.63 -10.88
C VAL A 285 -2.70 -17.37 -10.97
N ASP A 286 -3.24 -16.63 -10.00
CA ASP A 286 -4.70 -16.46 -9.82
C ASP A 286 -5.25 -15.15 -10.42
N GLY A 287 -4.37 -14.23 -10.82
CA GLY A 287 -4.70 -12.93 -11.38
C GLY A 287 -3.42 -12.19 -11.81
N TRP A 288 -3.57 -11.05 -12.48
CA TRP A 288 -2.44 -10.26 -12.97
C TRP A 288 -2.27 -8.97 -12.19
N LYS A 289 -1.02 -8.59 -11.93
CA LYS A 289 -0.63 -7.28 -11.42
C LYS A 289 0.28 -6.57 -12.41
N CYS A 290 -0.03 -5.33 -12.74
CA CYS A 290 0.70 -4.54 -13.72
C CYS A 290 0.93 -3.08 -13.29
N TYR A 291 2.02 -2.52 -13.80
CA TYR A 291 2.44 -1.13 -13.59
C TYR A 291 2.71 -0.51 -14.97
N THR A 292 1.97 0.55 -15.27
CA THR A 292 1.97 1.21 -16.59
C THR A 292 2.95 2.37 -16.66
N GLY A 293 3.15 3.09 -15.54
CA GLY A 293 4.10 4.20 -15.43
C GLY A 293 5.56 3.80 -15.20
N VAL A 294 5.95 2.55 -15.46
CA VAL A 294 7.34 2.10 -15.24
C VAL A 294 8.36 3.01 -15.94
N PRO A 295 9.55 3.26 -15.34
CA PRO A 295 10.52 4.24 -15.84
C PRO A 295 11.12 3.88 -17.21
N VAL A 296 11.02 2.61 -17.61
CA VAL A 296 11.52 2.11 -18.89
C VAL A 296 10.33 1.55 -19.67
N ASN A 297 10.10 2.10 -20.86
CA ASN A 297 8.99 1.74 -21.76
C ASN A 297 7.61 1.81 -21.08
N PRO A 298 7.18 2.95 -20.52
CA PRO A 298 5.83 3.07 -19.99
C PRO A 298 4.79 2.82 -21.09
N TRP A 299 3.63 2.30 -20.71
CA TRP A 299 2.61 1.82 -21.65
C TRP A 299 1.20 2.10 -21.12
N ARG A 300 0.21 2.11 -22.01
CA ARG A 300 -1.18 2.39 -21.66
C ARG A 300 -2.04 1.14 -21.71
N MET A 301 -3.08 1.12 -20.89
CA MET A 301 -4.05 0.02 -20.84
C MET A 301 -4.86 -0.09 -22.13
N ASP A 302 -4.99 0.99 -22.90
CA ASP A 302 -5.70 1.00 -24.18
C ASP A 302 -4.76 1.02 -25.40
N ASP A 303 -3.47 0.73 -25.19
CA ASP A 303 -2.51 0.55 -26.27
C ASP A 303 -2.76 -0.78 -27.00
N GLU A 304 -3.23 -0.71 -28.24
CA GLU A 304 -3.61 -1.89 -29.02
C GLU A 304 -2.41 -2.76 -29.41
N GLU A 305 -1.20 -2.19 -29.51
CA GLU A 305 0.00 -2.92 -29.91
C GLU A 305 0.69 -3.56 -28.69
N VAL A 306 0.62 -2.91 -27.53
CA VAL A 306 1.28 -3.39 -26.30
C VAL A 306 0.33 -4.16 -25.40
N ALA A 307 -0.84 -3.61 -25.07
CA ALA A 307 -1.72 -4.17 -24.05
C ALA A 307 -2.60 -5.31 -24.58
N TYR A 308 -3.11 -5.21 -25.81
CA TYR A 308 -4.11 -6.15 -26.31
C TYR A 308 -3.58 -7.57 -26.53
N PRO A 309 -2.32 -7.77 -27.01
CA PRO A 309 -1.75 -9.11 -27.04
C PRO A 309 -1.72 -9.78 -25.65
N PHE A 310 -1.52 -9.01 -24.58
CA PHE A 310 -1.64 -9.51 -23.21
C PHE A 310 -3.09 -9.84 -22.85
N TYR A 311 -4.06 -9.01 -23.23
CA TYR A 311 -5.48 -9.27 -22.97
C TYR A 311 -6.00 -10.53 -23.68
N GLU A 312 -5.64 -10.72 -24.95
CA GLU A 312 -5.92 -11.96 -25.69
C GLU A 312 -5.35 -13.19 -24.98
N LEU A 313 -4.11 -13.08 -24.52
CA LEU A 313 -3.42 -14.14 -23.79
C LEU A 313 -4.11 -14.42 -22.44
N ALA A 314 -4.46 -13.38 -21.68
CA ALA A 314 -5.16 -13.49 -20.41
C ALA A 314 -6.51 -14.22 -20.55
N LEU A 315 -7.30 -13.87 -21.57
CA LEU A 315 -8.56 -14.57 -21.89
C LEU A 315 -8.31 -16.03 -22.29
N LYS A 316 -7.32 -16.29 -23.16
CA LYS A 316 -6.96 -17.65 -23.58
C LYS A 316 -6.54 -18.53 -22.40
N LEU A 317 -5.85 -17.95 -21.42
CA LEU A 317 -5.40 -18.62 -20.19
C LEU A 317 -6.51 -18.75 -19.14
N GLY A 318 -7.63 -18.04 -19.31
CA GLY A 318 -8.74 -18.02 -18.34
C GLY A 318 -8.46 -17.22 -17.07
N ILE A 319 -7.45 -16.34 -17.08
CA ILE A 319 -7.07 -15.50 -15.94
C ILE A 319 -7.43 -14.05 -16.30
N THR A 320 -8.65 -13.64 -15.94
CA THR A 320 -9.27 -12.42 -16.47
C THR A 320 -9.20 -11.22 -15.54
N ASN A 321 -8.66 -11.38 -14.33
CA ASN A 321 -8.53 -10.32 -13.34
C ASN A 321 -7.20 -9.57 -13.52
N ILE A 322 -7.27 -8.29 -13.90
CA ILE A 322 -6.12 -7.42 -14.17
C ILE A 322 -6.09 -6.28 -13.16
N SER A 323 -5.24 -6.42 -12.16
CA SER A 323 -4.92 -5.39 -11.17
C SER A 323 -3.87 -4.44 -11.72
N VAL A 324 -4.19 -3.16 -11.81
CA VAL A 324 -3.28 -2.15 -12.39
C VAL A 324 -3.06 -1.00 -11.42
N HIS A 325 -1.79 -0.67 -11.20
CA HIS A 325 -1.38 0.44 -10.34
C HIS A 325 -1.64 1.79 -11.03
N LYS A 326 -2.80 2.39 -10.75
CA LYS A 326 -3.31 3.63 -11.39
C LYS A 326 -3.64 4.77 -10.40
N GLY A 327 -3.28 4.61 -9.13
CA GLY A 327 -3.29 5.65 -8.11
C GLY A 327 -1.96 5.63 -7.35
N LEU A 328 -1.72 6.62 -6.50
CA LEU A 328 -0.50 6.80 -5.69
C LEU A 328 0.79 6.60 -6.51
N PRO A 329 1.02 7.38 -7.58
CA PRO A 329 2.10 7.18 -8.53
C PRO A 329 3.45 7.12 -7.79
N ILE A 330 4.20 6.06 -8.09
CA ILE A 330 5.45 5.77 -7.40
C ILE A 330 6.51 6.80 -7.79
N VAL A 331 7.34 7.25 -6.85
CA VAL A 331 8.49 8.11 -7.17
C VAL A 331 9.36 7.46 -8.25
N GLY A 332 9.54 8.16 -9.37
CA GLY A 332 10.29 7.68 -10.54
C GLY A 332 9.44 7.01 -11.62
N THR A 333 8.13 6.85 -11.41
CA THR A 333 7.18 6.51 -12.48
C THR A 333 6.72 7.74 -13.24
N ASP A 334 6.29 7.56 -14.49
CA ASP A 334 5.65 8.62 -15.28
C ASP A 334 4.18 8.78 -14.85
N PRO A 335 3.80 9.93 -14.22
CA PRO A 335 2.44 10.14 -13.74
C PRO A 335 1.38 10.11 -14.84
N GLU A 336 1.74 10.41 -16.10
CA GLU A 336 0.79 10.40 -17.21
C GLU A 336 0.27 8.99 -17.50
N TYR A 337 1.12 7.99 -17.31
CA TYR A 337 0.78 6.58 -17.50
C TYR A 337 0.19 5.95 -16.23
N CYS A 338 0.38 6.56 -15.05
CA CYS A 338 -0.34 6.18 -13.84
C CYS A 338 -1.78 6.70 -13.81
N ARG A 339 -2.09 7.80 -14.50
CA ARG A 339 -3.46 8.34 -14.53
C ARG A 339 -4.43 7.32 -15.17
N PRO A 340 -5.65 7.13 -14.64
CA PRO A 340 -6.58 6.08 -15.09
C PRO A 340 -7.40 6.41 -16.36
N TRP A 341 -7.00 7.41 -17.14
CA TRP A 341 -7.76 7.91 -18.30
C TRP A 341 -7.81 6.94 -19.50
N ASP A 342 -6.87 5.99 -19.54
CA ASP A 342 -6.79 4.92 -20.53
C ASP A 342 -7.68 3.71 -20.20
N ILE A 343 -8.24 3.64 -18.98
CA ILE A 343 -9.06 2.50 -18.54
C ILE A 343 -10.38 2.43 -19.31
N ARG A 344 -11.00 3.57 -19.62
CA ARG A 344 -12.32 3.61 -20.27
C ARG A 344 -12.35 2.87 -21.61
N LYS A 345 -11.35 3.11 -22.48
CA LYS A 345 -11.28 2.43 -23.78
C LYS A 345 -10.97 0.95 -23.60
N ALA A 346 -9.97 0.62 -22.78
CA ALA A 346 -9.60 -0.77 -22.49
C ALA A 346 -10.79 -1.60 -21.97
N ALA A 347 -11.56 -1.05 -21.03
CA ALA A 347 -12.73 -1.68 -20.45
C ALA A 347 -13.86 -1.95 -21.46
N LEU A 348 -14.10 -0.99 -22.37
CA LEU A 348 -15.12 -1.13 -23.42
C LEU A 348 -14.72 -2.11 -24.53
N ASP A 349 -13.43 -2.12 -24.90
CA ASP A 349 -12.91 -2.99 -25.95
C ASP A 349 -12.78 -4.44 -25.44
N TRP A 350 -12.62 -4.65 -24.13
CA TRP A 350 -12.41 -5.97 -23.50
C TRP A 350 -13.39 -6.23 -22.34
N PRO A 351 -14.70 -6.36 -22.61
CA PRO A 351 -15.73 -6.51 -21.58
C PRO A 351 -15.63 -7.82 -20.77
N ASP A 352 -14.92 -8.83 -21.30
CA ASP A 352 -14.71 -10.14 -20.64
C ASP A 352 -13.53 -10.15 -19.65
N LEU A 353 -12.81 -9.03 -19.52
CA LEU A 353 -11.72 -8.84 -18.55
C LEU A 353 -12.17 -7.91 -17.42
N ASN A 354 -11.67 -8.14 -16.21
CA ASN A 354 -11.87 -7.26 -15.06
C ASN A 354 -10.66 -6.35 -14.86
N PHE A 355 -10.86 -5.04 -14.85
CA PHE A 355 -9.83 -4.05 -14.58
C PHE A 355 -9.97 -3.53 -13.15
N ILE A 356 -9.01 -3.86 -12.29
CA ILE A 356 -9.01 -3.47 -10.88
C ILE A 356 -8.02 -2.31 -10.70
N VAL A 357 -8.56 -1.12 -10.48
CA VAL A 357 -7.84 0.14 -10.37
C VAL A 357 -7.31 0.27 -8.95
N TYR A 358 -6.05 -0.10 -8.74
CA TYR A 358 -5.42 -0.04 -7.44
C TYR A 358 -5.30 1.40 -6.95
N HIS A 359 -5.59 1.57 -5.66
CA HIS A 359 -5.66 2.88 -5.00
C HIS A 359 -6.71 3.81 -5.59
N SER A 360 -7.74 3.27 -6.25
CA SER A 360 -8.93 3.99 -6.69
C SER A 360 -8.64 5.26 -7.53
N GLY A 361 -7.58 5.21 -8.33
CA GLY A 361 -7.17 6.34 -9.17
C GLY A 361 -6.76 7.57 -8.36
N PHE A 362 -6.36 7.42 -7.09
CA PHE A 362 -6.07 8.55 -6.22
C PHE A 362 -4.71 9.18 -6.56
N LYS A 363 -4.66 10.43 -7.03
CA LYS A 363 -3.41 11.03 -7.53
C LYS A 363 -2.33 11.19 -6.48
N ASN A 364 -2.59 11.93 -5.42
CA ASN A 364 -1.60 12.23 -4.41
C ASN A 364 -2.27 12.67 -3.12
N LEU A 365 -1.54 12.54 -2.03
CA LEU A 365 -1.90 13.12 -0.75
C LEU A 365 -1.39 14.55 -0.70
N VAL A 366 -2.19 15.43 -0.09
CA VAL A 366 -1.76 16.77 0.30
C VAL A 366 -1.77 16.79 1.83
N ASN A 367 -0.64 16.44 2.47
CA ASN A 367 -0.56 16.51 3.95
C ASN A 367 -0.55 17.95 4.48
N GLU A 368 -0.26 18.92 3.62
CA GLU A 368 -0.26 20.35 3.95
C GLU A 368 -1.47 21.04 3.33
N LEU A 369 -2.65 20.65 3.79
CA LEU A 369 -3.78 21.53 3.68
C LEU A 369 -3.84 22.35 4.97
N ALA A 370 -4.01 23.67 4.85
CA ALA A 370 -4.31 24.51 6.00
C ALA A 370 -5.50 23.91 6.76
N ALA A 371 -5.55 24.05 8.09
CA ALA A 371 -6.72 23.60 8.86
C ALA A 371 -8.00 24.23 8.27
N GLY A 372 -8.89 23.39 7.72
CA GLY A 372 -10.11 23.82 7.01
C GLY A 372 -10.01 23.93 5.48
N ALA A 373 -8.84 23.68 4.89
CA ALA A 373 -8.69 23.37 3.46
C ALA A 373 -8.70 21.85 3.29
N THR A 374 -9.43 21.35 2.30
CA THR A 374 -9.72 19.92 2.15
C THR A 374 -9.06 19.32 0.91
N GLY A 375 -8.32 20.12 0.14
CA GLY A 375 -7.64 19.69 -1.10
C GLY A 375 -8.59 19.30 -2.22
N ILE A 376 -9.89 19.46 -1.96
CA ILE A 376 -11.03 19.26 -2.84
C ILE A 376 -11.69 20.62 -3.04
N ASP A 377 -12.30 20.81 -4.20
CA ASP A 377 -13.14 21.99 -4.43
C ASP A 377 -14.48 21.85 -3.67
N ASP A 378 -15.34 22.87 -3.76
CA ASP A 378 -16.66 22.87 -3.11
C ASP A 378 -17.55 21.68 -3.50
N ASN A 379 -17.24 21.02 -4.62
CA ASN A 379 -17.95 19.86 -5.15
C ASN A 379 -17.34 18.53 -4.69
N GLY A 380 -16.20 18.54 -4.01
CA GLY A 380 -15.49 17.33 -3.60
C GLY A 380 -14.60 16.73 -4.69
N TYR A 381 -14.18 17.52 -5.68
CA TYR A 381 -13.36 17.02 -6.79
C TYR A 381 -12.00 16.51 -6.30
N LEU A 382 -11.75 15.23 -6.55
CA LEU A 382 -10.50 14.52 -6.31
C LEU A 382 -9.83 14.24 -7.65
N VAL A 383 -8.66 14.85 -7.88
CA VAL A 383 -7.93 14.68 -9.14
C VAL A 383 -7.72 13.19 -9.42
N TRP A 384 -7.99 12.77 -10.66
CA TRP A 384 -7.96 11.38 -11.17
C TRP A 384 -9.10 10.48 -10.66
N THR A 385 -9.39 10.42 -9.35
CA THR A 385 -10.52 9.63 -8.82
C THR A 385 -11.85 10.15 -9.37
N SER A 386 -12.10 11.45 -9.30
CA SER A 386 -13.32 12.06 -9.85
C SER A 386 -13.37 11.97 -11.37
N ASP A 387 -12.21 11.88 -12.05
CA ASP A 387 -12.16 11.71 -13.51
C ASP A 387 -12.68 10.33 -13.91
N ILE A 388 -12.20 9.24 -13.29
CA ILE A 388 -12.69 7.88 -13.59
C ILE A 388 -14.13 7.64 -13.10
N VAL A 389 -14.54 8.29 -11.99
CA VAL A 389 -15.95 8.35 -11.56
C VAL A 389 -16.83 8.99 -12.63
N LYS A 390 -16.38 10.09 -13.23
CA LYS A 390 -17.09 10.74 -14.32
C LYS A 390 -17.16 9.82 -15.56
N ASP A 391 -16.07 9.15 -15.91
CA ASP A 391 -16.06 8.20 -17.03
C ASP A 391 -17.09 7.07 -16.83
N ARG A 392 -17.21 6.53 -15.61
CA ARG A 392 -18.23 5.53 -15.25
C ARG A 392 -19.66 6.07 -15.38
N GLN A 393 -19.91 7.29 -14.91
CA GLN A 393 -21.23 7.92 -15.00
C GLN A 393 -21.64 8.21 -16.45
N GLU A 394 -20.70 8.66 -17.28
CA GLU A 394 -20.93 8.90 -18.71
C GLU A 394 -20.98 7.61 -19.53
N THR A 395 -20.48 6.50 -18.97
CA THR A 395 -20.39 5.20 -19.65
C THR A 395 -20.94 4.07 -18.75
N PRO A 396 -22.27 3.97 -18.56
CA PRO A 396 -22.86 2.91 -17.73
C PRO A 396 -22.56 1.47 -18.21
N GLY A 397 -22.10 1.28 -19.45
CA GLY A 397 -21.63 0.00 -19.97
C GLY A 397 -20.24 -0.43 -19.48
N MET A 398 -19.47 0.44 -18.83
CA MET A 398 -18.15 0.15 -18.26
C MET A 398 -18.31 -0.61 -16.92
N THR A 399 -18.85 -1.82 -16.96
CA THR A 399 -19.22 -2.64 -15.78
C THR A 399 -18.10 -3.54 -15.28
N ASN A 400 -16.99 -3.62 -15.99
CA ASN A 400 -15.86 -4.49 -15.69
C ASN A 400 -14.67 -3.72 -15.08
N VAL A 401 -14.95 -2.59 -14.44
CA VAL A 401 -13.95 -1.74 -13.77
C VAL A 401 -14.26 -1.68 -12.28
N TYR A 402 -13.26 -2.00 -11.47
CA TYR A 402 -13.35 -2.12 -10.02
C TYR A 402 -12.40 -1.14 -9.34
N MET A 403 -12.84 -0.54 -8.23
CA MET A 403 -12.08 0.45 -7.48
C MET A 403 -11.51 -0.20 -6.22
N GLU A 404 -10.19 -0.35 -6.15
CA GLU A 404 -9.52 -0.98 -5.01
C GLU A 404 -9.02 0.08 -4.01
N LEU A 405 -9.19 -0.19 -2.70
CA LEU A 405 -8.98 0.79 -1.64
C LEU A 405 -7.53 0.89 -1.12
N GLY A 406 -6.82 -0.23 -0.98
CA GLY A 406 -5.41 -0.33 -0.61
C GLY A 406 -4.92 0.69 0.40
N SER A 407 -3.76 1.26 0.10
CA SER A 407 -3.18 2.37 0.85
C SER A 407 -4.05 3.63 0.87
N VAL A 408 -4.92 3.90 -0.13
CA VAL A 408 -5.70 5.16 -0.15
C VAL A 408 -6.70 5.24 1.00
N PHE A 409 -7.35 4.13 1.38
CA PHE A 409 -8.23 4.13 2.56
C PHE A 409 -7.42 4.39 3.84
N GLY A 410 -6.33 3.63 4.04
CA GLY A 410 -5.49 3.78 5.21
C GLY A 410 -4.95 5.21 5.37
N HIS A 411 -4.54 5.83 4.26
CA HIS A 411 -4.06 7.20 4.24
C HIS A 411 -5.14 8.20 4.65
N THR A 412 -6.26 8.20 3.93
CA THR A 412 -7.29 9.23 4.05
C THR A 412 -8.05 9.10 5.37
N ALA A 413 -8.27 7.88 5.87
CA ALA A 413 -8.95 7.64 7.13
C ALA A 413 -8.22 8.23 8.35
N ILE A 414 -6.88 8.29 8.35
CA ILE A 414 -6.09 8.81 9.49
C ILE A 414 -5.61 10.26 9.31
N THR A 415 -5.71 10.82 8.09
CA THR A 415 -5.26 12.19 7.78
C THR A 415 -6.43 13.15 7.58
N HIS A 416 -7.40 12.75 6.75
CA HIS A 416 -8.52 13.58 6.31
C HIS A 416 -9.77 12.71 6.11
N PRO A 417 -10.49 12.33 7.19
CA PRO A 417 -11.72 11.54 7.09
C PRO A 417 -12.80 12.17 6.18
N GLU A 418 -12.78 13.50 5.99
CA GLU A 418 -13.61 14.19 5.01
C GLU A 418 -13.24 13.80 3.56
N ILE A 419 -11.95 13.81 3.21
CA ILE A 419 -11.48 13.33 1.89
C ILE A 419 -11.84 11.85 1.70
N CYS A 420 -11.68 11.02 2.75
CA CYS A 420 -12.12 9.63 2.71
C CYS A 420 -13.63 9.51 2.42
N SER A 421 -14.44 10.40 3.00
CA SER A 421 -15.88 10.47 2.75
C SER A 421 -16.21 10.84 1.30
N HIS A 422 -15.49 11.81 0.71
CA HIS A 422 -15.65 12.17 -0.70
C HIS A 422 -15.19 11.07 -1.65
N LEU A 423 -14.08 10.38 -1.32
CA LEU A 423 -13.56 9.26 -2.09
C LEU A 423 -14.59 8.12 -2.15
N LEU A 424 -14.98 7.59 -0.98
CA LEU A 424 -15.94 6.50 -0.90
C LEU A 424 -17.32 6.91 -1.42
N GLY A 425 -17.81 8.09 -1.07
CA GLY A 425 -19.11 8.59 -1.50
C GLY A 425 -19.24 8.72 -3.02
N GLN A 426 -18.21 9.22 -3.71
CA GLN A 426 -18.19 9.29 -5.17
C GLN A 426 -18.14 7.91 -5.82
N ILE A 427 -17.27 7.04 -5.32
CA ILE A 427 -17.11 5.68 -5.84
C ILE A 427 -18.41 4.89 -5.67
N LEU A 428 -18.98 4.84 -4.46
CA LEU A 428 -20.22 4.11 -4.20
C LEU A 428 -21.38 4.62 -5.06
N LYS A 429 -21.48 5.94 -5.25
CA LYS A 429 -22.53 6.55 -6.08
C LYS A 429 -22.42 6.19 -7.56
N ALA A 430 -21.21 6.02 -8.09
CA ALA A 430 -20.98 5.78 -9.53
C ALA A 430 -20.80 4.30 -9.88
N PHE A 431 -20.11 3.55 -9.03
CA PHE A 431 -19.74 2.15 -9.25
C PHE A 431 -20.64 1.18 -8.50
N GLY A 432 -21.20 1.57 -7.35
CA GLY A 432 -21.87 0.66 -6.42
C GLY A 432 -20.87 -0.02 -5.49
N SER A 433 -21.35 -0.53 -4.35
CA SER A 433 -20.52 -1.28 -3.40
C SER A 433 -20.06 -2.63 -3.95
N ASP A 434 -20.72 -3.17 -4.98
CA ASP A 434 -20.36 -4.41 -5.67
C ASP A 434 -19.13 -4.27 -6.60
N HIS A 435 -18.65 -3.05 -6.81
CA HIS A 435 -17.49 -2.73 -7.65
C HIS A 435 -16.32 -2.13 -6.86
N VAL A 436 -16.33 -2.27 -5.53
CA VAL A 436 -15.26 -1.77 -4.65
C VAL A 436 -14.55 -2.94 -4.00
N ILE A 437 -13.22 -2.98 -4.14
CA ILE A 437 -12.39 -4.10 -3.68
C ILE A 437 -11.61 -3.70 -2.44
N TRP A 438 -11.72 -4.51 -1.40
CA TRP A 438 -10.89 -4.38 -0.22
C TRP A 438 -9.45 -4.83 -0.49
N GLY A 439 -8.52 -3.96 -0.12
CA GLY A 439 -7.11 -4.27 0.01
C GLY A 439 -6.51 -3.34 1.04
N THR A 440 -5.43 -3.77 1.70
CA THR A 440 -4.83 -2.97 2.78
C THR A 440 -3.44 -2.48 2.49
N ASP A 441 -2.75 -3.09 1.53
CA ASP A 441 -1.33 -2.87 1.28
C ASP A 441 -0.46 -3.27 2.49
N SER A 442 -0.99 -4.16 3.34
CA SER A 442 -0.27 -4.74 4.48
C SER A 442 0.81 -5.71 3.97
N ILE A 443 1.97 -5.83 4.61
CA ILE A 443 2.26 -5.35 5.97
C ILE A 443 2.95 -3.98 6.03
N TRP A 444 2.96 -3.15 4.98
CA TRP A 444 3.53 -1.81 5.10
C TRP A 444 2.85 -1.00 6.21
N TRP A 445 1.53 -1.14 6.30
CA TRP A 445 0.65 -0.61 7.34
C TRP A 445 0.58 -1.43 8.63
N GLY A 446 1.49 -2.41 8.81
CA GLY A 446 1.43 -3.37 9.91
C GLY A 446 0.34 -4.42 9.69
N SER A 447 -0.24 -4.94 10.77
CA SER A 447 -1.44 -5.77 10.70
C SER A 447 -2.59 -4.99 10.05
N PRO A 448 -3.38 -5.63 9.16
CA PRO A 448 -4.55 -5.01 8.55
C PRO A 448 -5.70 -4.75 9.55
N GLN A 449 -5.61 -5.24 10.79
CA GLN A 449 -6.72 -5.17 11.75
C GLN A 449 -7.21 -3.74 12.02
N TRP A 450 -6.31 -2.76 12.08
CA TRP A 450 -6.73 -1.38 12.31
C TRP A 450 -7.51 -0.81 11.12
N GLN A 451 -7.18 -1.20 9.89
CA GLN A 451 -7.92 -0.82 8.68
C GLN A 451 -9.29 -1.48 8.65
N ILE A 452 -9.35 -2.77 8.98
CA ILE A 452 -10.62 -3.52 9.10
C ILE A 452 -11.55 -2.83 10.10
N GLU A 453 -11.03 -2.53 11.31
CA GLU A 453 -11.80 -1.82 12.34
C GLU A 453 -12.20 -0.40 11.91
N ALA A 454 -11.28 0.34 11.28
CA ALA A 454 -11.57 1.67 10.76
C ALA A 454 -12.71 1.62 9.75
N PHE A 455 -12.67 0.71 8.78
CA PHE A 455 -13.68 0.61 7.72
C PHE A 455 -15.04 0.16 8.27
N ARG A 456 -15.07 -0.82 9.18
CA ARG A 456 -16.31 -1.22 9.88
C ARG A 456 -16.94 -0.06 10.63
N ARG A 457 -16.13 0.80 11.24
CA ARG A 457 -16.60 1.95 12.03
C ARG A 457 -16.91 3.17 11.17
N PHE A 458 -16.31 3.30 10.00
CA PHE A 458 -16.42 4.49 9.18
C PHE A 458 -17.87 4.76 8.75
N GLU A 459 -18.26 6.03 8.81
CA GLU A 459 -19.52 6.56 8.31
C GLU A 459 -19.25 7.82 7.49
N ILE A 460 -19.95 7.94 6.36
CA ILE A 460 -20.04 9.21 5.63
C ILE A 460 -21.01 10.09 6.42
N PRO A 461 -20.60 11.28 6.93
CA PRO A 461 -21.49 12.16 7.68
C PRO A 461 -22.77 12.51 6.91
N GLU A 462 -23.92 12.58 7.59
CA GLU A 462 -25.22 12.93 7.00
C GLU A 462 -25.16 14.22 6.18
N ALA A 463 -24.43 15.24 6.65
CA ALA A 463 -24.25 16.49 5.92
C ALA A 463 -23.60 16.32 4.54
N LEU A 464 -22.62 15.40 4.40
CA LEU A 464 -22.02 15.09 3.12
C LEU A 464 -22.95 14.24 2.24
N GLN A 465 -23.72 13.33 2.86
CA GLN A 465 -24.77 12.57 2.15
C GLN A 465 -25.82 13.51 1.56
N GLU A 466 -26.36 14.45 2.34
CA GLU A 466 -27.36 15.43 1.90
C GLU A 466 -26.80 16.37 0.82
N LYS A 467 -25.59 16.90 1.02
CA LYS A 467 -25.00 17.89 0.11
C LYS A 467 -24.60 17.28 -1.24
N HIS A 468 -23.99 16.09 -1.25
CA HIS A 468 -23.41 15.49 -2.46
C HIS A 468 -24.23 14.30 -3.01
N GLY A 469 -25.27 13.88 -2.29
CA GLY A 469 -26.05 12.68 -2.62
C GLY A 469 -25.23 11.40 -2.50
N TYR A 470 -24.29 11.36 -1.55
CA TYR A 470 -23.53 10.15 -1.26
C TYR A 470 -24.41 9.15 -0.51
N PRO A 471 -24.36 7.84 -0.86
CA PRO A 471 -25.07 6.84 -0.10
C PRO A 471 -24.47 6.67 1.30
N ALA A 472 -25.29 6.32 2.28
CA ALA A 472 -24.80 5.82 3.56
C ALA A 472 -24.08 4.48 3.33
N LEU A 473 -22.99 4.24 4.08
CA LEU A 473 -22.27 2.99 4.02
C LEU A 473 -22.93 1.96 4.95
N THR A 474 -23.76 1.09 4.39
CA THR A 474 -24.50 0.07 5.14
C THR A 474 -23.60 -1.08 5.60
N ARG A 475 -24.16 -1.99 6.40
CA ARG A 475 -23.46 -3.20 6.79
C ARG A 475 -23.24 -4.11 5.57
N GLU A 476 -24.26 -4.26 4.75
CA GLU A 476 -24.23 -5.06 3.53
C GLU A 476 -23.16 -4.53 2.56
N ASP A 477 -23.06 -3.20 2.40
CA ASP A 477 -21.99 -2.59 1.60
C ASP A 477 -20.60 -2.95 2.15
N LYS A 478 -20.43 -2.93 3.47
CA LYS A 478 -19.14 -3.25 4.12
C LYS A 478 -18.79 -4.72 3.95
N GLU A 479 -19.74 -5.64 4.12
CA GLU A 479 -19.55 -7.08 3.89
C GLU A 479 -19.17 -7.36 2.43
N MET A 480 -19.84 -6.68 1.48
CA MET A 480 -19.52 -6.77 0.05
C MET A 480 -18.08 -6.35 -0.23
N ILE A 481 -17.69 -5.19 0.27
CA ILE A 481 -16.38 -4.60 0.02
C ILE A 481 -15.28 -5.41 0.70
N LEU A 482 -15.45 -5.74 1.99
CA LEU A 482 -14.44 -6.43 2.81
C LEU A 482 -14.06 -7.81 2.27
N GLY A 483 -14.90 -8.47 1.49
CA GLY A 483 -14.45 -9.69 0.82
C GLY A 483 -15.38 -10.38 -0.16
N LEU A 484 -16.70 -10.14 -0.17
CA LEU A 484 -17.58 -10.88 -1.10
C LEU A 484 -17.33 -10.51 -2.57
N ASN A 485 -16.96 -9.26 -2.87
CA ASN A 485 -16.59 -8.86 -4.23
C ASN A 485 -15.36 -9.63 -4.73
N SER A 486 -14.29 -9.66 -3.92
CA SER A 486 -13.09 -10.44 -4.24
C SER A 486 -13.39 -11.93 -4.32
N ALA A 487 -14.23 -12.47 -3.43
CA ALA A 487 -14.62 -13.88 -3.46
C ALA A 487 -15.31 -14.24 -4.77
N SER A 488 -16.29 -13.44 -5.20
CA SER A 488 -16.97 -13.61 -6.49
C SER A 488 -15.98 -13.53 -7.66
N MET A 489 -15.11 -12.51 -7.66
CA MET A 489 -14.13 -12.24 -8.71
C MET A 489 -13.11 -13.38 -8.91
N TYR A 490 -12.71 -14.05 -7.81
CA TYR A 490 -11.74 -15.15 -7.85
C TYR A 490 -12.38 -16.54 -7.70
N GLY A 491 -13.72 -16.64 -7.81
CA GLY A 491 -14.43 -17.93 -7.79
C GLY A 491 -14.37 -18.68 -6.46
N ILE A 492 -14.29 -17.96 -5.34
CA ILE A 492 -14.25 -18.54 -3.99
C ILE A 492 -15.66 -18.88 -3.50
N ASP A 493 -15.87 -20.14 -3.11
CA ASP A 493 -17.08 -20.58 -2.42
C ASP A 493 -17.04 -20.13 -0.95
N VAL A 494 -17.65 -18.97 -0.68
CA VAL A 494 -17.67 -18.37 0.67
C VAL A 494 -18.33 -19.29 1.71
N PRO A 495 -19.51 -19.89 1.48
CA PRO A 495 -20.07 -20.87 2.41
C PRO A 495 -19.11 -22.01 2.76
N ALA A 496 -18.46 -22.63 1.76
CA ALA A 496 -17.51 -23.71 2.00
C ALA A 496 -16.26 -23.22 2.75
N ALA A 497 -15.76 -22.02 2.43
CA ALA A 497 -14.65 -21.41 3.13
C ALA A 497 -14.98 -21.13 4.61
N LEU A 498 -16.15 -20.58 4.89
CA LEU A 498 -16.62 -20.31 6.26
C LEU A 498 -16.89 -21.58 7.07
N GLU A 499 -17.19 -22.71 6.41
CA GLU A 499 -17.28 -24.01 7.06
C GLU A 499 -15.90 -24.59 7.40
N ALA A 500 -14.94 -24.50 6.46
CA ALA A 500 -13.64 -25.15 6.60
C ALA A 500 -12.61 -24.35 7.44
N ILE A 501 -12.53 -23.03 7.24
CA ILE A 501 -11.48 -22.18 7.79
C ILE A 501 -11.47 -22.13 9.32
N PRO A 502 -12.60 -22.06 10.05
CA PRO A 502 -12.57 -22.02 11.51
C PRO A 502 -11.88 -23.24 12.15
N GLY A 503 -11.90 -24.40 11.48
CA GLY A 503 -11.25 -25.64 11.94
C GLY A 503 -9.80 -25.82 11.47
N ASP A 504 -9.29 -24.91 10.64
CA ASP A 504 -7.97 -25.06 10.03
C ASP A 504 -6.82 -24.83 11.03
N ARG A 505 -5.57 -25.07 10.61
CA ARG A 505 -4.43 -24.92 11.51
C ARG A 505 -4.12 -23.46 11.86
N LEU A 506 -4.26 -22.52 10.92
CA LEU A 506 -4.01 -21.10 11.16
C LEU A 506 -5.03 -20.51 12.14
N SER A 507 -6.31 -20.83 11.98
CA SER A 507 -7.38 -20.42 12.89
C SER A 507 -7.18 -20.96 14.29
N ARG A 508 -6.73 -22.22 14.43
CA ARG A 508 -6.34 -22.77 15.75
C ARG A 508 -5.10 -22.09 16.34
N MET A 509 -4.11 -21.75 15.51
CA MET A 509 -2.94 -20.98 15.96
C MET A 509 -3.37 -19.59 16.45
N ARG A 510 -4.28 -18.92 15.73
CA ARG A 510 -4.86 -17.63 16.13
C ARG A 510 -5.61 -17.73 17.44
N ALA A 511 -6.47 -18.74 17.61
CA ALA A 511 -7.19 -18.96 18.86
C ALA A 511 -6.22 -19.16 20.04
N ALA A 512 -5.20 -20.02 19.89
CA ALA A 512 -4.18 -20.21 20.92
C ALA A 512 -3.37 -18.94 21.21
N TYR A 513 -3.08 -18.14 20.18
CA TYR A 513 -2.44 -16.84 20.30
C TYR A 513 -3.30 -15.83 21.08
N GLN A 514 -4.61 -15.80 20.83
CA GLN A 514 -5.57 -14.97 21.57
C GLN A 514 -5.72 -15.42 23.03
N GLU A 515 -5.80 -16.74 23.29
CA GLU A 515 -5.91 -17.30 24.64
C GLU A 515 -4.66 -17.05 25.50
N SER A 516 -3.48 -17.02 24.87
CA SER A 516 -2.20 -16.81 25.57
C SER A 516 -1.88 -15.34 25.85
N GLY A 517 -2.77 -14.41 25.50
CA GLY A 517 -2.57 -12.98 25.69
C GLY A 517 -1.85 -12.36 24.48
N PRO A 518 -2.59 -11.94 23.44
CA PRO A 518 -2.01 -11.52 22.17
C PRO A 518 -1.05 -10.34 22.37
N GLN A 519 -0.03 -10.30 21.52
CA GLN A 519 0.99 -9.25 21.49
C GLN A 519 1.02 -8.65 20.08
N PRO A 520 -0.03 -7.90 19.67
CA PRO A 520 -0.01 -7.21 18.40
C PRO A 520 1.18 -6.24 18.38
N SER A 521 1.80 -6.10 17.22
CA SER A 521 2.98 -5.24 17.07
C SER A 521 2.64 -3.76 17.32
N ASN A 522 1.41 -3.35 16.94
CA ASN A 522 0.95 -1.96 16.96
C ASN A 522 2.01 -1.02 16.38
N THR A 523 2.56 -1.43 15.23
CA THR A 523 3.55 -0.68 14.47
C THR A 523 3.34 -0.88 12.98
N GLN A 524 4.08 -0.13 12.19
CA GLN A 524 4.05 -0.18 10.73
C GLN A 524 5.47 -0.38 10.22
N TYR A 525 5.60 -0.99 9.04
CA TYR A 525 6.89 -1.47 8.55
C TYR A 525 7.43 -0.68 7.35
N GLY A 526 7.04 0.59 7.26
CA GLY A 526 7.56 1.57 6.29
C GLY A 526 8.34 2.72 6.94
N TRP A 527 8.40 3.84 6.23
CA TRP A 527 9.17 5.03 6.61
C TRP A 527 8.27 6.18 7.03
N VAL A 528 8.72 6.95 8.02
CA VAL A 528 8.09 8.19 8.46
C VAL A 528 9.09 9.32 8.49
N HIS A 529 8.61 10.54 8.31
CA HIS A 529 9.41 11.75 8.46
C HIS A 529 9.67 12.04 9.95
N GLU A 530 10.91 12.39 10.27
CA GLU A 530 11.42 12.79 11.57
C GLU A 530 11.82 14.28 11.52
N GLY A 531 11.18 15.12 12.35
CA GLY A 531 11.46 16.56 12.40
C GLY A 531 10.32 17.48 11.96
N PRO A 532 10.43 18.80 12.23
CA PRO A 532 9.46 19.79 11.78
C PRO A 532 9.52 19.98 10.25
N LEU A 533 8.45 20.53 9.67
CA LEU A 533 8.47 21.02 8.30
C LEU A 533 9.55 22.10 8.16
N ALA A 534 10.28 22.11 7.04
CA ALA A 534 11.05 23.28 6.67
C ALA A 534 10.09 24.48 6.60
N GLU A 535 10.49 25.65 7.12
CA GLU A 535 9.63 26.83 7.25
C GLU A 535 9.20 27.45 5.89
N ASP A 536 9.63 26.87 4.76
CA ASP A 536 9.34 27.36 3.42
C ASP A 536 8.50 26.33 2.61
N PRO A 537 7.18 26.55 2.46
CA PRO A 537 6.29 25.69 1.70
C PRO A 537 6.48 25.82 0.17
N GLU A 538 7.38 26.69 -0.31
CA GLU A 538 7.66 26.85 -1.75
C GLU A 538 8.54 25.75 -2.34
N VAL A 539 9.00 24.75 -1.57
CA VAL A 539 9.56 23.54 -2.18
C VAL A 539 8.39 22.73 -2.74
N PRO A 540 8.19 22.67 -4.07
CA PRO A 540 7.09 21.91 -4.60
C PRO A 540 7.47 20.45 -4.39
N TRP A 541 6.81 19.79 -3.43
CA TRP A 541 6.83 18.34 -3.23
C TRP A 541 6.33 17.57 -4.47
N SER A 542 6.02 18.27 -5.57
CA SER A 542 5.64 17.80 -6.90
C SER A 542 6.66 18.10 -8.00
N THR A 543 7.87 18.58 -7.68
CA THR A 543 8.90 18.79 -8.72
C THR A 543 9.63 17.48 -9.00
N PRO A 544 9.63 16.96 -10.24
CA PRO A 544 10.48 15.84 -10.60
C PRO A 544 11.94 16.25 -10.41
N ILE A 545 12.75 15.41 -9.74
CA ILE A 545 14.21 15.50 -9.83
C ILE A 545 14.64 14.84 -11.14
#